data_AF-H2YSB9-F1
#
_entry.id   AF-H2YSB9-F1
#
_cell.length_a   1.000
_cell.length_b   1.000
_cell.length_c   1.000
_cell.angle_alpha   90.00
_cell.angle_beta   90.00
_cell.angle_gamma   90.00
#
_symmetry.space_group_name_H-M   'P 1'
#
loop_
_entity.id
_entity.type
_entity.pdbx_description
1 polymer ?
#
loop_
_entity_poly.entity_id
_entity_poly.type
_entity_poly.pdbx_seq_one_letter_code
_entity_poly.pdbx_strand_id
1 'polypeptide(L)'
;MHLEGCKKRRNIKMAYEGPCIGKHEKCKASELKQFPFRLLDWFVHLKDVDEFGTVDHAKSLVSISEQDRRDVAQWKFTQLDRNHDGKLSNKEIKRFRFALMPLEHCAKQFYRICDTDRNKKVTNDEWTECLVTRAWTWYEGRDENHDTIQ
;
A
#
# COMPACT_ATOMS: atom_id res chain seq x y z
N MET A 1 0.07 -15.88 -21.55
CA MET A 1 -0.81 -15.82 -20.36
C MET A 1 -2.27 -16.18 -20.64
N HIS A 2 -2.84 -15.77 -21.79
CA HIS A 2 -4.23 -16.10 -22.16
C HIS A 2 -4.49 -17.61 -22.34
N LEU A 3 -3.50 -18.38 -22.83
CA LEU A 3 -3.59 -19.85 -22.97
C LEU A 3 -3.76 -20.59 -21.62
N GLU A 4 -2.96 -20.24 -20.61
CA GLU A 4 -3.04 -20.79 -19.23
C GLU A 4 -4.37 -20.42 -18.55
N GLY A 5 -4.83 -19.18 -18.73
CA GLY A 5 -6.13 -18.71 -18.23
C GLY A 5 -7.30 -19.44 -18.89
N CYS A 6 -7.26 -19.59 -20.21
CA CYS A 6 -8.27 -20.31 -21.00
C CYS A 6 -8.34 -21.79 -20.59
N LYS A 7 -7.19 -22.48 -20.49
CA LYS A 7 -7.11 -23.89 -20.07
C LYS A 7 -7.69 -24.13 -18.68
N LYS A 8 -7.56 -23.15 -17.77
CA LYS A 8 -8.09 -23.21 -16.40
C LYS A 8 -9.47 -22.55 -16.24
N ARG A 9 -10.12 -22.11 -17.33
CA ARG A 9 -11.37 -21.32 -17.34
C ARG A 9 -11.33 -20.12 -16.38
N ARG A 10 -10.15 -19.51 -16.21
CA ARG A 10 -9.97 -18.32 -15.38
C ARG A 10 -10.09 -17.09 -16.26
N ASN A 11 -11.04 -16.22 -15.93
CA ASN A 11 -11.12 -14.90 -16.54
C ASN A 11 -10.07 -13.99 -15.89
N ILE A 12 -8.95 -13.79 -16.58
CA ILE A 12 -7.84 -12.94 -16.14
C ILE A 12 -7.81 -11.73 -17.07
N LYS A 13 -8.11 -10.55 -16.53
CA LYS A 13 -8.02 -9.29 -17.27
C LYS A 13 -6.57 -8.94 -17.59
N MET A 14 -6.33 -8.40 -18.79
CA MET A 14 -5.02 -7.88 -19.17
C MET A 14 -4.69 -6.66 -18.31
N ALA A 15 -3.50 -6.63 -17.71
CA ALA A 15 -3.10 -5.55 -16.79
C ALA A 15 -2.72 -4.27 -17.54
N TYR A 16 -2.00 -4.40 -18.66
CA TYR A 16 -1.66 -3.35 -19.62
C TYR A 16 -1.24 -4.01 -20.94
N GLU A 17 -1.17 -3.20 -22.00
CA GLU A 17 -0.70 -3.62 -23.32
C GLU A 17 0.81 -3.38 -23.43
N GLY A 18 1.57 -4.42 -23.80
CA GLY A 18 3.02 -4.34 -23.97
C GLY A 18 3.78 -5.55 -23.41
N PRO A 19 5.13 -5.55 -23.55
CA PRO A 19 5.99 -6.56 -22.93
C PRO A 19 5.82 -6.57 -21.41
N CYS A 20 5.95 -7.75 -20.77
CA CYS A 20 5.93 -7.81 -19.32
C CYS A 20 7.03 -6.92 -18.72
N ILE A 21 6.65 -5.85 -18.01
CA ILE A 21 7.48 -4.85 -17.30
C ILE A 21 8.47 -5.49 -16.30
N GLY A 22 8.34 -6.78 -16.01
CA GLY A 22 9.40 -7.59 -15.41
C GLY A 22 8.86 -8.85 -14.76
N LYS A 23 9.75 -9.80 -14.44
CA LYS A 23 9.46 -10.82 -13.43
C LYS A 23 9.57 -10.14 -12.07
N HIS A 24 8.44 -9.79 -11.46
CA HIS A 24 8.47 -9.41 -10.05
C HIS A 24 8.92 -10.64 -9.22
N GLU A 25 10.05 -10.52 -8.54
CA GLU A 25 10.48 -11.49 -7.54
C GLU A 25 9.43 -11.59 -6.41
N LYS A 26 9.48 -12.68 -5.63
CA LYS A 26 8.68 -12.76 -4.41
C LYS A 26 9.09 -11.63 -3.47
N CYS A 27 8.12 -11.04 -2.78
CA CYS A 27 8.37 -10.00 -1.78
C CYS A 27 9.37 -10.48 -0.73
N LYS A 28 10.48 -9.75 -0.57
CA LYS A 28 11.48 -10.02 0.46
C LYS A 28 11.00 -9.48 1.80
N ALA A 29 11.45 -10.09 2.89
CA ALA A 29 11.06 -9.65 4.24
C ALA A 29 11.45 -8.19 4.52
N SER A 30 12.59 -7.73 4.01
CA SER A 30 13.04 -6.34 4.11
C SER A 30 12.18 -5.35 3.32
N GLU A 31 11.70 -5.75 2.14
CA GLU A 31 10.78 -4.96 1.31
C GLU A 31 9.41 -4.87 1.97
N LEU A 32 8.92 -5.98 2.53
CA LEU A 32 7.65 -6.04 3.23
C LEU A 32 7.62 -5.12 4.45
N LYS A 33 8.73 -5.01 5.18
CA LYS A 33 8.86 -4.07 6.30
C LYS A 33 8.83 -2.61 5.85
N GLN A 34 9.42 -2.30 4.69
CA GLN A 34 9.40 -0.96 4.10
C GLN A 34 8.06 -0.55 3.49
N PHE A 35 7.29 -1.55 3.05
CA PHE A 35 6.08 -1.35 2.26
C PHE A 35 5.05 -0.41 2.90
N PRO A 36 4.65 -0.56 4.18
CA PRO A 36 3.59 0.28 4.78
C PRO A 36 3.96 1.76 4.79
N PHE A 37 5.22 2.06 5.15
CA PHE A 37 5.73 3.43 5.20
C PHE A 37 5.78 4.07 3.81
N ARG A 38 6.36 3.37 2.81
CA ARG A 38 6.42 3.86 1.43
C ARG A 38 5.03 4.03 0.82
N LEU A 39 4.08 3.16 1.19
CA LEU A 39 2.71 3.24 0.73
C LEU A 39 2.00 4.47 1.29
N LEU A 40 2.14 4.73 2.60
CA LEU A 40 1.54 5.90 3.23
C LEU A 40 2.19 7.20 2.77
N ASP A 41 3.51 7.24 2.62
CA ASP A 41 4.24 8.40 2.07
C ASP A 41 3.77 8.73 0.65
N TRP A 42 3.57 7.71 -0.20
CA TRP A 42 2.95 7.93 -1.51
C TRP A 42 1.52 8.47 -1.40
N PHE A 43 0.72 8.03 -0.42
CA PHE A 43 -0.61 8.61 -0.18
C PHE A 43 -0.57 10.07 0.24
N VAL A 44 0.46 10.51 0.98
CA VAL A 44 0.65 11.93 1.33
C VAL A 44 0.72 12.75 0.04
N HIS A 45 1.60 12.35 -0.89
CA HIS A 45 1.74 13.02 -2.17
C HIS A 45 0.45 12.96 -2.99
N LEU A 46 -0.23 11.80 -3.05
CA LEU A 46 -1.50 11.67 -3.79
C LEU A 46 -2.62 12.56 -3.23
N LYS A 47 -2.66 12.78 -1.92
CA LYS A 47 -3.66 13.65 -1.27
C LYS A 47 -3.33 15.13 -1.50
N ASP A 48 -2.05 15.44 -1.66
CA ASP A 48 -1.52 16.80 -1.82
C ASP A 48 -1.62 17.36 -3.25
N VAL A 49 -1.75 16.48 -4.26
CA VAL A 49 -1.91 16.91 -5.66
C VAL A 49 -3.05 17.94 -5.78
N ASP A 50 -2.67 19.18 -6.12
CA ASP A 50 -3.61 20.28 -6.33
C ASP A 50 -4.30 20.23 -7.70
N GLU A 51 -5.23 21.15 -7.94
CA GLU A 51 -5.97 21.27 -9.21
C GLU A 51 -5.05 21.51 -10.43
N PHE A 52 -3.83 22.02 -10.21
CA PHE A 52 -2.81 22.26 -11.23
C PHE A 52 -1.79 21.11 -11.35
N GLY A 53 -1.94 20.05 -10.56
CA GLY A 53 -1.06 18.89 -10.56
C GLY A 53 0.30 19.13 -9.90
N THR A 54 0.49 20.23 -9.15
CA THR A 54 1.74 20.51 -8.46
C THR A 54 1.84 19.68 -7.18
N VAL A 55 3.06 19.27 -6.83
CA VAL A 55 3.35 18.42 -5.67
C VAL A 55 4.39 19.12 -4.81
N ASP A 56 4.12 19.31 -3.52
CA ASP A 56 5.11 19.83 -2.59
C ASP A 56 6.15 18.74 -2.27
N HIS A 57 7.35 18.88 -2.84
CA HIS A 57 8.47 17.96 -2.61
C HIS A 57 9.00 18.00 -1.17
N ALA A 58 8.69 19.04 -0.39
CA ALA A 58 9.09 19.12 1.01
C ALA A 58 8.15 18.34 1.93
N LYS A 59 6.94 18.01 1.46
CA LYS A 59 5.94 17.30 2.24
C LYS A 59 6.16 15.79 2.13
N SER A 60 6.51 15.19 3.26
CA SER A 60 6.73 13.75 3.37
C SER A 60 6.02 13.19 4.59
N LEU A 61 5.95 11.86 4.68
CA LEU A 61 5.40 11.19 5.85
C LEU A 61 6.08 11.61 7.18
N VAL A 62 7.36 11.96 7.11
CA VAL A 62 8.17 12.36 8.28
C VAL A 62 7.82 13.77 8.75
N SER A 63 7.49 14.67 7.82
CA SER A 63 7.26 16.09 8.12
C SER A 63 5.85 16.41 8.64
N ILE A 64 4.90 15.47 8.53
CA ILE A 64 3.51 15.65 8.93
C ILE A 64 3.20 15.04 10.30
N SER A 65 2.19 15.57 10.99
CA SER A 65 1.78 15.11 12.33
C SER A 65 1.16 13.72 12.30
N GLU A 66 1.12 13.00 13.43
CA GLU A 66 0.42 11.70 13.50
C GLU A 66 -1.05 11.82 13.08
N GLN A 67 -1.72 12.92 13.44
CA GLN A 67 -3.10 13.14 13.04
C GLN A 67 -3.22 13.26 11.51
N ASP A 68 -2.34 14.01 10.85
CA ASP A 68 -2.32 14.11 9.40
C ASP A 68 -2.07 12.75 8.72
N ARG A 69 -1.21 11.91 9.32
CA ARG A 69 -0.96 10.53 8.84
C ARG A 69 -2.23 9.69 8.89
N ARG A 70 -2.97 9.77 10.00
CA ARG A 70 -4.27 9.11 10.16
C ARG A 70 -5.27 9.63 9.14
N ASP A 71 -5.34 10.94 8.95
CA ASP A 71 -6.25 11.57 8.00
C ASP A 71 -5.93 11.18 6.54
N VAL A 72 -4.65 11.02 6.19
CA VAL A 72 -4.23 10.51 4.87
C VAL A 72 -4.65 9.05 4.70
N ALA A 73 -4.38 8.20 5.69
CA ALA A 73 -4.77 6.79 5.66
C ALA A 73 -6.29 6.62 5.54
N GLN A 74 -7.06 7.38 6.33
CA GLN A 74 -8.52 7.37 6.32
C GLN A 74 -9.10 7.92 5.02
N TRP A 75 -8.59 9.05 4.51
CA TRP A 75 -8.97 9.58 3.20
C TRP A 75 -8.79 8.52 2.10
N LYS A 76 -7.69 7.76 2.16
CA LYS A 76 -7.48 6.72 1.16
C LYS A 76 -8.42 5.53 1.36
N PHE A 77 -8.69 5.16 2.61
CA PHE A 77 -9.63 4.11 2.94
C PHE A 77 -11.02 4.38 2.34
N THR A 78 -11.56 5.58 2.53
CA THR A 78 -12.90 5.94 2.04
C THR A 78 -13.01 5.93 0.52
N GLN A 79 -11.94 6.25 -0.19
CA GLN A 79 -11.90 6.11 -1.66
C GLN A 79 -11.89 4.66 -2.13
N LEU A 80 -11.29 3.76 -1.33
CA LEU A 80 -11.20 2.33 -1.65
C LEU A 80 -12.49 1.59 -1.30
N ASP A 81 -13.16 1.97 -0.21
CA ASP A 81 -14.41 1.41 0.29
C ASP A 81 -15.61 1.89 -0.55
N ARG A 82 -15.78 1.26 -1.72
CA ARG A 82 -16.81 1.64 -2.70
C ARG A 82 -18.20 1.15 -2.34
N ASN A 83 -18.29 0.01 -1.65
CA ASN A 83 -19.57 -0.51 -1.20
C ASN A 83 -19.99 0.10 0.15
N HIS A 84 -19.13 0.93 0.74
CA HIS A 84 -19.36 1.63 2.00
C HIS A 84 -19.72 0.67 3.14
N ASP A 85 -19.10 -0.53 3.13
CA ASP A 85 -19.33 -1.55 4.17
C ASP A 85 -18.39 -1.39 5.37
N GLY A 86 -17.54 -0.35 5.36
CA GLY A 86 -16.57 -0.04 6.40
C GLY A 86 -15.36 -0.98 6.40
N LYS A 87 -15.18 -1.79 5.36
CA LYS A 87 -14.12 -2.80 5.27
C LYS A 87 -13.61 -2.95 3.83
N LEU A 88 -12.29 -2.97 3.68
CA LEU A 88 -11.68 -3.18 2.37
C LEU A 88 -11.57 -4.67 2.05
N SER A 89 -12.30 -5.10 1.03
CA SER A 89 -12.14 -6.43 0.46
C SER A 89 -10.93 -6.52 -0.47
N ASN A 90 -10.43 -7.74 -0.70
CA ASN A 90 -9.37 -7.99 -1.68
C ASN A 90 -9.73 -7.50 -3.10
N LYS A 91 -11.03 -7.38 -3.44
CA LYS A 91 -11.46 -6.86 -4.75
C LYS A 91 -11.28 -5.34 -4.82
N GLU A 92 -11.61 -4.61 -3.76
CA GLU A 92 -11.46 -3.15 -3.68
C GLU A 92 -10.00 -2.74 -3.69
N ILE A 93 -9.19 -3.42 -2.87
CA ILE A 93 -7.75 -3.22 -2.81
C ILE A 93 -7.10 -3.44 -4.19
N LYS A 94 -7.44 -4.52 -4.89
CA LYS A 94 -6.92 -4.82 -6.24
C LYS A 94 -7.27 -3.75 -7.27
N ARG A 95 -8.46 -3.16 -7.15
CA ARG A 95 -9.03 -2.26 -8.17
C ARG A 95 -8.29 -0.93 -8.26
N PHE A 96 -7.73 -0.44 -7.16
CA PHE A 96 -6.92 0.78 -7.14
C PHE A 96 -5.63 0.68 -7.95
N ARG A 97 -5.35 -0.50 -8.50
CA ARG A 97 -4.18 -0.85 -9.31
C ARG A 97 -2.96 -0.95 -8.42
N PHE A 98 -2.82 -2.15 -7.85
CA PHE A 98 -1.55 -2.71 -7.41
C PHE A 98 -0.35 -2.22 -8.28
N ALA A 99 -0.53 -2.15 -9.61
CA ALA A 99 0.47 -1.68 -10.57
C ALA A 99 1.03 -0.25 -10.38
N LEU A 100 0.32 0.65 -9.70
CA LEU A 100 0.79 2.02 -9.45
C LEU A 100 1.38 2.19 -8.05
N MET A 101 1.29 1.16 -7.20
CA MET A 101 1.77 1.24 -5.83
C MET A 101 3.26 0.93 -5.75
N PRO A 102 4.03 1.67 -4.94
CA PRO A 102 5.40 1.30 -4.61
C PRO A 102 5.44 -0.15 -4.11
N LEU A 103 6.41 -0.95 -4.57
CA LEU A 103 6.60 -2.33 -4.13
C LEU A 103 5.32 -3.20 -4.26
N GLU A 104 4.58 -3.06 -5.36
CA GLU A 104 3.34 -3.79 -5.67
C GLU A 104 3.36 -5.27 -5.25
N HIS A 105 4.46 -5.97 -5.50
CA HIS A 105 4.61 -7.40 -5.26
C HIS A 105 4.49 -7.79 -3.78
N CYS A 106 4.70 -6.83 -2.87
CA CYS A 106 4.52 -7.00 -1.42
C CYS A 106 3.08 -6.75 -0.95
N ALA A 107 2.28 -6.08 -1.75
CA ALA A 107 0.97 -5.59 -1.35
C ALA A 107 0.08 -6.74 -0.85
N LYS A 108 -0.03 -7.84 -1.60
CA LYS A 108 -0.83 -9.02 -1.19
C LYS A 108 -0.41 -9.60 0.17
N GLN A 109 0.88 -9.59 0.49
CA GLN A 109 1.39 -10.10 1.76
C GLN A 109 1.12 -9.09 2.89
N PHE A 110 1.29 -7.80 2.61
CA PHE A 110 0.95 -6.72 3.53
C PHE A 110 -0.51 -6.78 4.00
N TYR A 111 -1.49 -6.88 3.10
CA TYR A 111 -2.91 -6.93 3.53
C TYR A 111 -3.23 -8.11 4.44
N ARG A 112 -2.53 -9.24 4.27
CA ARG A 112 -2.68 -10.41 5.16
C ARG A 112 -2.11 -10.18 6.55
N ILE A 113 -1.13 -9.28 6.68
CA ILE A 113 -0.55 -8.89 7.97
C ILE A 113 -1.44 -7.87 8.68
N CYS A 114 -2.15 -7.04 7.92
CA CYS A 114 -3.07 -6.05 8.46
C CYS A 114 -4.41 -6.63 8.88
N ASP A 115 -4.93 -7.61 8.13
CA ASP A 115 -6.07 -8.45 8.49
C ASP A 115 -5.74 -9.31 9.72
N THR A 116 -5.91 -8.72 10.91
CA THR A 116 -5.46 -9.27 12.19
C THR A 116 -6.42 -10.36 12.67
N ASP A 117 -7.72 -10.18 12.40
CA ASP A 117 -8.75 -11.18 12.68
C ASP A 117 -8.87 -12.27 11.59
N ARG A 118 -8.15 -12.12 10.47
CA ARG A 118 -8.06 -13.06 9.34
C ARG A 118 -9.39 -13.30 8.63
N ASN A 119 -10.28 -12.31 8.64
CA ASN A 119 -11.59 -12.38 7.99
C ASN A 119 -11.53 -12.11 6.47
N LYS A 120 -10.34 -11.84 5.91
CA LYS A 120 -10.05 -11.50 4.50
C LYS A 120 -10.55 -10.11 4.06
N LYS A 121 -10.90 -9.26 5.02
CA LYS A 121 -11.20 -7.85 4.85
C LYS A 121 -10.34 -7.06 5.83
N VAL A 122 -10.12 -5.79 5.55
CA VAL A 122 -9.35 -4.89 6.42
C VAL A 122 -10.25 -3.75 6.87
N THR A 123 -10.46 -3.60 8.16
CA THR A 123 -11.25 -2.48 8.72
C THR A 123 -10.47 -1.17 8.70
N ASN A 124 -11.14 -0.04 8.94
CA ASN A 124 -10.45 1.25 9.04
C ASN A 124 -9.40 1.27 10.16
N ASP A 125 -9.70 0.63 11.29
CA ASP A 125 -8.79 0.54 12.44
C ASP A 125 -7.55 -0.31 12.09
N GLU A 126 -7.75 -1.49 11.50
CA GLU A 126 -6.64 -2.35 11.05
C GLU A 126 -5.78 -1.65 10.01
N TRP A 127 -6.40 -0.92 9.09
CA TRP A 127 -5.73 -0.14 8.05
C TRP A 127 -4.86 0.96 8.65
N THR A 128 -5.43 1.75 9.56
CA THR A 128 -4.75 2.88 10.21
C THR A 128 -3.62 2.37 11.11
N GLU A 129 -3.86 1.31 11.87
CA GLU A 129 -2.84 0.68 12.71
C GLU A 129 -1.65 0.18 11.86
N CYS A 130 -1.93 -0.45 10.72
CA CYS A 130 -0.88 -0.94 9.83
C CYS A 130 -0.06 0.16 9.15
N LEU A 131 -0.72 1.21 8.66
CA LEU A 131 -0.08 2.25 7.86
C LEU A 131 0.51 3.37 8.69
N VAL A 132 -0.05 3.66 9.87
CA VAL A 132 0.40 4.74 10.73
C VAL A 132 1.29 4.16 11.82
N THR A 133 0.70 3.44 12.79
CA THR A 133 1.42 2.97 13.99
C THR A 133 2.57 2.04 13.61
N ARG A 134 2.28 0.90 12.96
CA ARG A 134 3.30 -0.12 12.64
C ARG A 134 4.36 0.40 11.66
N ALA A 135 3.95 1.24 10.71
CA ALA A 135 4.88 1.84 9.75
C ALA A 135 5.84 2.81 10.43
N TRP A 136 5.34 3.63 11.36
CA TRP A 136 6.12 4.61 12.11
C TRP A 136 7.09 3.94 13.08
N THR A 137 6.63 2.93 13.83
CA THR A 137 7.52 2.14 14.71
C THR A 137 8.68 1.51 13.95
N TRP A 138 8.44 1.02 12.72
CA TRP A 138 9.52 0.53 11.87
C TRP A 138 10.43 1.64 11.35
N TYR A 139 9.92 2.83 11.09
CA TYR A 139 10.73 3.98 10.69
C TYR A 139 11.70 4.38 11.81
N GLU A 140 11.20 4.58 13.03
CA GLU A 140 12.01 4.97 14.19
C GLU A 140 13.08 3.93 14.52
N GLY A 141 12.72 2.64 14.52
CA GLY A 141 13.65 1.54 14.81
C GLY A 141 14.70 1.27 13.73
N ARG A 142 14.66 1.97 12.59
CA ARG A 142 15.74 1.88 11.58
C ARG A 142 16.94 2.75 11.92
N ASP A 143 16.72 3.89 12.57
CA ASP A 143 17.78 4.85 12.87
C ASP A 143 18.69 4.34 14.02
N GLU A 144 18.16 3.49 14.91
CA GLU A 144 18.94 2.83 15.96
C GLU A 144 20.05 1.88 15.44
N ASN A 145 20.02 1.50 14.16
CA ASN A 145 21.06 0.67 13.53
C ASN A 145 22.09 1.47 12.72
N HIS A 146 22.06 2.81 12.76
CA HIS A 146 23.03 3.66 12.06
C HIS A 146 24.26 4.03 12.91
N ASP A 147 24.24 3.78 14.22
CA ASP A 147 25.34 4.06 15.16
C ASP A 147 26.27 2.85 15.43
N THR A 148 26.20 1.77 14.63
CA THR A 148 27.06 0.58 14.82
C THR A 148 27.93 0.23 13.63
N ILE A 149 28.39 1.24 12.89
CA ILE A 149 29.56 1.09 12.00
C ILE A 149 30.65 2.02 12.55
N GLN A 150 31.52 1.41 13.35
CA GLN A 150 32.82 1.95 13.75
C GLN A 150 33.83 1.75 12.61
#